data_AF-A0A2U1AS87-F1
#
_entry.id   AF-A0A2U1AS87-F1
#
_cell.length_a   1.000
_cell.length_b   1.000
_cell.length_c   1.000
_cell.angle_alpha   90.00
_cell.angle_beta   90.00
_cell.angle_gamma   90.00
#
_symmetry.space_group_name_H-M   'P 1'
#
loop_
_entity.id
_entity.type
_entity.pdbx_description
1 polymer ?
#
loop_
_entity_poly.entity_id
_entity_poly.type
_entity_poly.pdbx_seq_one_letter_code
_entity_poly.pdbx_strand_id
1 'polypeptide(L)'
;MIDFEEEEQDSIEDSDELYEHHRIVVDKGQALLRIDKFLMDRLPNVTRNKLQGAIRSESVQVNQKPVKVSYKVKPLDVITITLATPPRDTEIIPEDIPIDIIYEDDELLIINKEPGMVVHPGFNNWSGTLVNALTYHLQQLPTKRNGEGRPGLVHRIDKDTSGLLVIAKTEYSMAFLAKQFFKHTIERTYYALVWGVPKQEAGTIVGHVGRSAKDRRVMTVYPGGEFGKHAVTHYKVLQKFKYVSLVQCNLETGRTHQIRAHMKYLGHPLFSDTTYGGNKILQGMPTGSYKTFVENAFKLMPRQALHAKSLGFIHPTTKECIQFNSELPEDFQAALEKWSLYENQ
;
A
#
# COMPACT_ATOMS: atom_id res chain seq x y z
N MET A 1 29.25 -20.04 3.00
CA MET A 1 28.84 -20.20 4.40
C MET A 1 28.90 -18.81 4.99
N ILE A 2 27.76 -18.16 5.05
CA ILE A 2 27.60 -16.82 5.58
C ILE A 2 26.55 -17.00 6.67
N ASP A 3 26.99 -16.69 7.89
CA ASP A 3 26.20 -16.68 9.11
C ASP A 3 24.96 -15.83 8.94
N PHE A 4 23.83 -16.37 9.38
CA PHE A 4 22.66 -15.59 9.74
C PHE A 4 22.79 -15.28 11.22
N GLU A 5 23.16 -14.03 11.51
CA GLU A 5 23.17 -13.50 12.88
C GLU A 5 21.79 -13.62 13.51
N GLU A 6 21.85 -13.93 14.79
CA GLU A 6 20.78 -14.30 15.70
C GLU A 6 19.72 -13.19 15.78
N GLU A 7 18.45 -13.57 15.63
CA GLU A 7 17.35 -12.77 16.13
C GLU A 7 17.54 -12.65 17.66
N GLU A 8 17.63 -11.43 18.16
CA GLU A 8 17.54 -11.14 19.60
C GLU A 8 16.22 -11.73 20.10
N GLN A 9 16.34 -12.88 20.74
CA GLN A 9 15.37 -13.47 21.63
C GLN A 9 15.20 -12.49 22.80
N ASP A 10 14.23 -11.59 22.70
CA ASP A 10 13.61 -11.05 23.91
C ASP A 10 13.07 -12.26 24.68
N SER A 11 13.76 -12.58 25.76
CA SER A 11 13.42 -13.64 26.71
C SER A 11 12.12 -13.26 27.42
N ILE A 12 10.99 -13.55 26.79
CA ILE A 12 9.70 -13.53 27.46
C ILE A 12 9.65 -14.79 28.31
N GLU A 13 9.66 -14.60 29.62
CA GLU A 13 9.41 -15.66 30.61
C GLU A 13 8.16 -16.47 30.19
N ASP A 14 8.28 -17.80 30.19
CA ASP A 14 7.16 -18.73 30.00
C ASP A 14 6.13 -18.52 31.12
N SER A 15 5.22 -17.55 30.94
CA SER A 15 3.99 -17.48 31.71
C SER A 15 2.99 -18.45 31.06
N ASP A 16 2.49 -19.43 31.81
CA ASP A 16 1.38 -20.31 31.42
C ASP A 16 0.03 -19.56 31.20
N GLU A 17 0.05 -18.23 31.16
CA GLU A 17 -1.12 -17.39 30.95
C GLU A 17 -1.51 -17.29 29.46
N LEU A 18 -2.71 -17.77 29.15
CA LEU A 18 -3.33 -17.59 27.84
C LEU A 18 -4.06 -16.25 27.78
N TYR A 19 -3.70 -15.40 26.82
CA TYR A 19 -4.30 -14.07 26.65
C TYR A 19 -5.48 -14.10 25.68
N GLU A 20 -6.59 -13.45 26.05
CA GLU A 20 -7.75 -13.25 25.15
C GLU A 20 -7.38 -12.25 24.04
N HIS A 21 -7.36 -12.70 22.78
CA HIS A 21 -7.10 -11.84 21.61
C HIS A 21 -8.37 -11.30 20.98
N HIS A 22 -9.42 -12.12 21.00
CA HIS A 22 -10.68 -11.77 20.36
C HIS A 22 -11.84 -12.31 21.18
N ARG A 23 -12.83 -11.44 21.38
CA ARG A 23 -14.14 -11.80 21.92
C ARG A 23 -15.22 -11.29 20.98
N ILE A 24 -15.91 -12.23 20.33
CA ILE A 24 -16.90 -11.95 19.30
C ILE A 24 -18.26 -12.40 19.82
N VAL A 25 -19.17 -11.44 20.03
CA VAL A 25 -20.58 -11.74 20.29
C VAL A 25 -21.29 -11.84 18.95
N VAL A 26 -21.93 -12.99 18.70
CA VAL A 26 -22.57 -13.26 17.42
C VAL A 26 -23.91 -12.55 17.32
N ASP A 27 -24.15 -11.87 16.19
CA ASP A 27 -25.36 -11.10 15.94
C ASP A 27 -26.64 -11.96 16.02
N LYS A 28 -27.74 -11.34 16.51
CA LYS A 28 -29.06 -12.00 16.63
C LYS A 28 -29.59 -12.58 15.31
N GLY A 29 -29.20 -12.00 14.16
CA GLY A 29 -29.61 -12.44 12.83
C GLY A 29 -28.63 -13.37 12.12
N GLN A 30 -27.58 -13.85 12.79
CA GLN A 30 -26.55 -14.67 12.15
C GLN A 30 -27.11 -16.02 11.68
N ALA A 31 -26.99 -16.30 10.38
CA ALA A 31 -27.29 -17.62 9.83
C ALA A 31 -26.28 -18.67 10.32
N LEU A 32 -26.72 -19.92 10.49
CA LEU A 32 -25.88 -21.03 10.95
C LEU A 32 -24.72 -21.29 9.97
N LEU A 33 -23.52 -20.86 10.35
CA LEU A 33 -22.29 -21.04 9.58
C LEU A 33 -21.28 -21.85 10.39
N ARG A 34 -20.47 -22.66 9.72
CA ARG A 34 -19.34 -23.33 10.37
C ARG A 34 -18.39 -22.29 10.97
N ILE A 35 -17.88 -22.56 12.17
CA ILE A 35 -17.03 -21.64 12.92
C ILE A 35 -15.76 -21.22 12.17
N ASP A 36 -15.13 -22.14 11.43
CA ASP A 36 -13.95 -21.80 10.63
C ASP A 36 -14.27 -20.80 9.51
N LYS A 37 -15.43 -20.94 8.87
CA LYS A 37 -15.91 -20.00 7.86
C LYS A 37 -16.32 -18.67 8.50
N PHE A 38 -17.10 -18.72 9.58
CA PHE A 38 -17.55 -17.55 10.31
C PHE A 38 -16.38 -16.67 10.79
N LEU A 39 -15.31 -17.29 11.31
CA LEU A 39 -14.12 -16.59 11.78
C LEU A 39 -13.26 -16.07 10.63
N MET A 40 -13.16 -16.78 9.50
CA MET A 40 -12.44 -16.24 8.33
C MET A 40 -13.06 -14.96 7.78
N ASP A 41 -14.38 -14.80 7.88
CA ASP A 41 -15.06 -13.60 7.42
C ASP A 41 -14.82 -12.38 8.35
N ARG A 42 -14.42 -12.62 9.61
CA ARG A 42 -14.27 -11.59 10.65
C ARG A 42 -12.84 -11.31 11.07
N LEU A 43 -11.93 -12.27 10.92
CA LEU A 43 -10.53 -12.12 11.30
C LEU A 43 -9.67 -11.87 10.04
N PRO A 44 -9.22 -10.63 9.81
CA PRO A 44 -8.38 -10.34 8.67
C PRO A 44 -7.03 -11.04 8.79
N ASN A 45 -6.47 -11.46 7.65
CA ASN A 45 -5.12 -12.01 7.52
C ASN A 45 -4.84 -13.35 8.25
N VAL A 46 -5.86 -14.08 8.70
CA VAL A 46 -5.68 -15.44 9.24
C VAL A 46 -5.97 -16.48 8.16
N THR A 47 -5.09 -17.49 8.02
CA THR A 47 -5.33 -18.60 7.09
C THR A 47 -6.33 -19.60 7.68
N ARG A 48 -7.11 -20.25 6.82
CA ARG A 48 -8.05 -21.29 7.26
C ARG A 48 -7.37 -22.40 8.06
N ASN A 49 -6.17 -22.83 7.63
CA ASN A 49 -5.41 -23.87 8.32
C ASN A 49 -4.98 -23.43 9.72
N LYS A 50 -4.56 -22.17 9.89
CA LYS A 50 -4.21 -21.62 11.21
C LYS A 50 -5.43 -21.56 12.13
N LEU A 51 -6.59 -21.15 11.63
CA LEU A 51 -7.86 -21.15 12.37
C LEU A 51 -8.29 -22.55 12.78
N GLN A 52 -8.23 -23.52 11.87
CA GLN A 52 -8.56 -24.91 12.19
C GLN A 52 -7.58 -25.52 13.19
N GLY A 53 -6.29 -25.15 13.12
CA GLY A 53 -5.29 -25.48 14.13
C GLY A 53 -5.67 -24.93 15.50
N ALA A 54 -5.98 -23.63 15.59
CA ALA A 54 -6.38 -22.97 16.84
C ALA A 54 -7.66 -23.58 17.45
N ILE A 55 -8.63 -23.98 16.62
CA ILE A 55 -9.83 -24.68 17.08
C ILE A 55 -9.48 -26.07 17.63
N ARG A 56 -8.55 -26.80 16.99
CA ARG A 56 -8.12 -28.13 17.44
C ARG A 56 -7.26 -28.07 18.71
N SER A 57 -6.51 -27.00 18.91
CA SER A 57 -5.73 -26.75 20.12
C SER A 57 -6.54 -26.11 21.25
N GLU A 58 -7.88 -26.04 21.11
CA GLU A 58 -8.82 -25.49 22.10
C GLU A 58 -8.63 -24.00 22.42
N SER A 59 -7.77 -23.32 21.65
CA SER A 59 -7.54 -21.87 21.65
C SER A 59 -8.75 -21.07 21.17
N VAL A 60 -9.78 -21.73 20.64
CA VAL A 60 -11.06 -21.12 20.24
C VAL A 60 -12.20 -21.80 21.00
N GLN A 61 -12.94 -21.00 21.76
CA GLN A 61 -14.06 -21.45 22.58
C GLN A 61 -15.34 -20.73 22.19
N VAL A 62 -16.47 -21.42 22.35
CA VAL A 62 -17.81 -20.83 22.18
C VAL A 62 -18.56 -20.99 23.50
N ASN A 63 -19.00 -19.89 24.08
CA ASN A 63 -19.64 -19.84 25.40
C ASN A 63 -18.79 -20.56 26.46
N GLN A 64 -17.48 -20.26 26.48
CA GLN A 64 -16.47 -20.83 27.38
C GLN A 64 -16.23 -22.34 27.23
N LYS A 65 -16.65 -22.94 26.10
CA LYS A 65 -16.44 -24.37 25.82
C LYS A 65 -15.66 -24.57 24.52
N PRO A 66 -14.66 -25.47 24.50
CA PRO A 66 -14.01 -25.87 23.26
C PRO A 66 -15.02 -26.44 22.26
N VAL A 67 -14.80 -26.19 20.97
CA VAL A 67 -15.69 -26.68 19.91
C VAL A 67 -14.91 -27.34 18.79
N LYS A 68 -15.58 -28.22 18.03
CA LYS A 68 -15.01 -28.81 16.81
C LYS A 68 -15.08 -27.81 15.65
N VAL A 69 -14.19 -27.97 14.67
CA VAL A 69 -14.18 -27.18 13.42
C VAL A 69 -15.54 -27.21 12.68
N SER A 70 -16.32 -28.27 12.85
CA SER A 70 -17.66 -28.43 12.26
C SER A 70 -18.76 -27.65 13.00
N TYR A 71 -18.47 -27.05 14.16
CA TYR A 71 -19.43 -26.32 14.96
C TYR A 71 -20.14 -25.24 14.14
N LYS A 72 -21.47 -25.21 14.20
CA LYS A 72 -22.29 -24.20 13.54
C LYS A 72 -22.59 -23.08 14.54
N VAL A 73 -22.03 -21.91 14.27
CA VAL A 73 -22.20 -20.69 15.06
C VAL A 73 -23.67 -20.29 15.07
N LYS A 74 -24.20 -20.05 16.27
CA LYS A 74 -25.58 -19.65 16.53
C LYS A 74 -25.65 -18.16 16.88
N PRO A 75 -26.80 -17.51 16.66
CA PRO A 75 -27.05 -16.19 17.21
C PRO A 75 -26.73 -16.12 18.71
N LEU A 76 -26.11 -15.03 19.14
CA LEU A 76 -25.74 -14.75 20.54
C LEU A 76 -24.62 -15.63 21.13
N ASP A 77 -24.03 -16.54 20.36
CA ASP A 77 -22.82 -17.22 20.79
C ASP A 77 -21.72 -16.19 21.13
N VAL A 78 -20.98 -16.43 22.21
CA VAL A 78 -19.78 -15.66 22.57
C VAL A 78 -18.57 -16.50 22.21
N ILE A 79 -17.86 -16.09 21.16
CA ILE A 79 -16.66 -16.78 20.69
C ILE A 79 -15.44 -16.07 21.27
N THR A 80 -14.60 -16.81 21.99
CA THR A 80 -13.35 -16.33 22.57
C THR A 80 -12.16 -17.02 21.89
N ILE A 81 -11.12 -16.26 21.57
CA ILE A 81 -9.87 -16.78 21.02
C ILE A 81 -8.73 -16.39 21.95
N THR A 82 -8.03 -17.39 22.47
CA THR A 82 -6.90 -17.23 23.39
C THR A 82 -5.60 -17.72 22.75
N LEU A 83 -4.51 -16.95 22.85
CA LEU A 83 -3.17 -17.38 22.40
C LEU A 83 -2.16 -17.13 23.52
N ALA A 84 -1.03 -17.84 23.48
CA ALA A 84 0.03 -17.75 24.50
C ALA A 84 0.81 -16.42 24.48
N THR A 85 0.78 -15.69 23.37
CA THR A 85 1.38 -14.35 23.29
C THR A 85 0.34 -13.29 23.67
N PRO A 86 0.63 -12.19 24.34
CA PRO A 86 -0.36 -11.12 24.53
C PRO A 86 -0.88 -10.59 23.18
N PRO A 87 -2.15 -10.11 23.11
CA PRO A 87 -2.63 -9.39 21.95
C PRO A 87 -1.69 -8.22 21.68
N ARG A 88 -1.18 -8.14 20.46
CA ARG A 88 -0.21 -7.11 20.10
C ARG A 88 -0.81 -5.73 20.31
N ASP A 89 -0.06 -4.88 20.99
CA ASP A 89 -0.39 -3.48 21.09
C ASP A 89 -0.45 -2.87 19.68
N THR A 90 -1.54 -2.16 19.42
CA THR A 90 -1.74 -1.44 18.16
C THR A 90 -1.45 0.05 18.32
N GLU A 91 -0.95 0.44 19.49
CA GLU A 91 -0.48 1.79 19.75
C GLU A 91 0.65 2.16 18.78
N ILE A 92 0.53 3.38 18.26
CA ILE A 92 1.48 3.95 17.32
C ILE A 92 2.49 4.73 18.15
N ILE A 93 3.68 4.17 18.30
CA ILE A 93 4.76 4.81 19.03
C ILE A 93 5.37 5.93 18.16
N PRO A 94 5.46 7.18 18.65
CA PRO A 94 6.14 8.26 17.94
C PRO A 94 7.62 7.96 17.74
N GLU A 95 8.15 8.22 16.54
CA GLU A 95 9.57 8.03 16.22
C GLU A 95 10.15 9.30 15.58
N ASP A 96 11.35 9.71 16.01
CA ASP A 96 12.07 10.86 15.44
C ASP A 96 12.71 10.48 14.09
N ILE A 97 11.88 10.46 13.05
CA ILE A 97 12.28 10.15 11.68
C ILE A 97 12.14 11.44 10.86
N PRO A 98 13.21 11.88 10.17
CA PRO A 98 13.14 13.04 9.29
C PRO A 98 12.10 12.86 8.18
N ILE A 99 11.30 13.91 7.95
CA ILE A 99 10.33 13.99 6.86
C ILE A 99 10.60 15.25 6.03
N ASP A 100 10.57 15.13 4.71
CA ASP A 100 10.72 16.26 3.79
C ASP A 100 9.37 16.99 3.67
N ILE A 101 9.28 18.16 4.30
CA ILE A 101 8.09 19.00 4.37
C ILE A 101 8.18 20.08 3.29
N ILE A 102 7.25 20.04 2.33
CA ILE A 102 7.19 21.00 1.21
C ILE A 102 6.31 22.20 1.56
N TYR A 103 5.28 21.99 2.37
CA TYR A 103 4.35 23.04 2.79
C TYR A 103 3.66 22.64 4.10
N GLU A 104 3.47 23.61 4.98
CA GLU A 104 2.73 23.42 6.22
C GLU A 104 1.94 24.68 6.57
N ASP A 105 0.68 24.50 6.98
CA ASP A 105 -0.14 25.52 7.63
C ASP A 105 -0.92 24.91 8.81
N ASP A 106 -1.91 25.62 9.34
CA ASP A 106 -2.72 25.16 10.48
C ASP A 106 -3.61 23.94 10.14
N GLU A 107 -3.93 23.73 8.86
CA GLU A 107 -4.92 22.74 8.41
C GLU A 107 -4.29 21.47 7.87
N LEU A 108 -3.15 21.58 7.19
CA LEU A 108 -2.53 20.49 6.47
C LEU A 108 -1.01 20.60 6.37
N LEU A 109 -0.42 19.48 5.99
CA LEU A 109 0.99 19.30 5.71
C LEU A 109 1.14 18.60 4.36
N ILE A 110 2.01 19.12 3.50
CA ILE A 110 2.46 18.46 2.28
C ILE A 110 3.87 17.96 2.50
N ILE A 111 4.06 16.67 2.30
CA ILE A 111 5.37 16.05 2.39
C ILE A 111 5.76 15.46 1.03
N ASN A 112 7.05 15.36 0.80
CA ASN A 112 7.61 14.55 -0.27
C ASN A 112 8.21 13.28 0.34
N LYS A 113 7.48 12.16 0.24
CA LYS A 113 7.91 10.91 0.88
C LYS A 113 9.06 10.28 0.11
N GLU A 114 10.15 9.98 0.81
CA GLU A 114 11.24 9.17 0.27
C GLU A 114 10.79 7.73 -0.04
N PRO A 115 11.38 7.06 -1.05
CA PRO A 115 11.14 5.65 -1.30
C PRO A 115 11.70 4.79 -0.16
N GLY A 116 11.12 3.61 0.06
CA GLY A 116 11.52 2.71 1.14
C GLY A 116 10.76 2.93 2.45
N MET A 117 10.16 4.12 2.65
CA MET A 117 9.30 4.40 3.80
C MET A 117 7.87 3.88 3.59
N VAL A 118 7.38 3.06 4.53
CA VAL A 118 5.97 2.63 4.57
C VAL A 118 5.11 3.74 5.14
N VAL A 119 3.91 3.94 4.58
CA VAL A 119 3.02 5.03 5.02
C VAL A 119 2.35 4.77 6.38
N HIS A 120 1.89 3.54 6.62
CA HIS A 120 1.11 3.20 7.81
C HIS A 120 1.53 1.84 8.36
N PRO A 121 1.60 1.67 9.70
CA PRO A 121 1.93 0.39 10.33
C PRO A 121 1.08 -0.76 9.81
N GLY A 122 1.70 -1.91 9.62
CA GLY A 122 1.02 -3.11 9.16
C GLY A 122 1.91 -4.32 9.21
N PHE A 123 1.41 -5.42 8.67
CA PHE A 123 2.14 -6.69 8.66
C PHE A 123 3.58 -6.50 8.13
N ASN A 124 4.57 -6.91 8.94
CA ASN A 124 6.02 -6.78 8.74
C ASN A 124 6.61 -5.35 8.76
N ASN A 125 5.83 -4.30 9.02
CA ASN A 125 6.33 -2.92 9.12
C ASN A 125 5.51 -2.21 10.22
N TRP A 126 5.82 -2.49 11.48
CA TRP A 126 5.04 -1.99 12.63
C TRP A 126 5.56 -0.64 13.17
N SER A 127 6.86 -0.41 13.04
CA SER A 127 7.60 0.82 13.35
C SER A 127 8.24 1.39 12.07
N GLY A 128 8.92 2.54 12.17
CA GLY A 128 9.67 3.12 11.06
C GLY A 128 8.80 3.63 9.91
N THR A 129 7.51 3.88 10.17
CA THR A 129 6.57 4.34 9.14
C THR A 129 6.39 5.84 9.17
N LEU A 130 5.86 6.41 8.09
CA LEU A 130 5.50 7.82 8.02
C LEU A 130 4.57 8.24 9.17
N VAL A 131 3.65 7.38 9.58
CA VAL A 131 2.75 7.68 10.69
C VAL A 131 3.49 7.75 12.04
N ASN A 132 4.54 6.95 12.25
CA ASN A 132 5.39 7.07 13.45
C ASN A 132 6.09 8.45 13.44
N ALA A 133 6.64 8.85 12.29
CA ALA A 133 7.28 10.14 12.08
C ALA A 133 6.33 11.33 12.30
N LEU A 134 5.13 11.27 11.70
CA LEU A 134 4.11 12.31 11.81
C LEU A 134 3.60 12.45 13.25
N THR A 135 3.43 11.33 13.97
CA THR A 135 2.97 11.35 15.37
C THR A 135 4.02 12.01 16.26
N TYR A 136 5.32 11.82 15.99
CA TYR A 136 6.40 12.54 16.67
C TYR A 136 6.39 14.03 16.34
N HIS A 137 6.30 14.38 15.05
CA HIS A 137 6.40 15.76 14.59
C HIS A 137 5.22 16.65 15.02
N LEU A 138 4.00 16.13 14.92
CA LEU A 138 2.78 16.92 15.14
C LEU A 138 2.19 16.77 16.54
N GLN A 139 2.60 15.73 17.30
CA GLN A 139 2.18 15.38 18.67
C GLN A 139 0.66 15.11 18.88
N GLN A 140 -0.22 15.81 18.14
CA GLN A 140 -1.68 15.72 18.19
C GLN A 140 -2.25 15.61 16.77
N LEU A 141 -2.20 14.42 16.19
CA LEU A 141 -2.86 14.15 14.91
C LEU A 141 -4.31 13.70 15.08
N PRO A 142 -5.22 14.08 14.17
CA PRO A 142 -6.60 13.62 14.21
C PRO A 142 -6.66 12.12 13.90
N THR A 143 -7.15 11.32 14.85
CA THR A 143 -7.19 9.85 14.76
C THR A 143 -8.56 9.29 14.36
N LYS A 144 -9.63 10.11 14.37
CA LYS A 144 -11.01 9.62 14.24
C LYS A 144 -11.43 9.39 12.79
N ARG A 145 -11.11 8.20 12.29
CA ARG A 145 -11.96 7.46 11.35
C ARG A 145 -12.27 6.09 11.95
N ASN A 146 -13.43 5.96 12.60
CA ASN A 146 -14.01 4.68 13.04
C ASN A 146 -13.11 3.77 13.91
N GLY A 147 -12.22 4.33 14.74
CA GLY A 147 -11.37 3.53 15.62
C GLY A 147 -10.22 2.77 14.93
N GLU A 148 -10.03 2.96 13.60
CA GLU A 148 -8.83 2.50 12.91
C GLU A 148 -7.78 3.62 12.99
N GLY A 149 -6.78 3.47 13.87
CA GLY A 149 -5.74 4.47 14.13
C GLY A 149 -4.90 4.85 12.91
N ARG A 150 -5.42 5.76 12.06
CA ARG A 150 -4.73 6.34 10.91
C ARG A 150 -4.64 7.86 11.07
N PRO A 151 -3.71 8.36 11.91
CA PRO A 151 -3.67 9.77 12.27
C PRO A 151 -3.38 10.63 11.04
N GLY A 152 -4.27 11.58 10.71
CA GLY A 152 -4.09 12.56 9.62
C GLY A 152 -4.07 12.01 8.17
N LEU A 153 -4.05 10.70 7.96
CA LEU A 153 -3.94 10.09 6.63
C LEU A 153 -5.28 10.04 5.88
N VAL A 154 -5.36 10.75 4.76
CA VAL A 154 -6.49 10.71 3.82
C VAL A 154 -6.21 9.89 2.56
N HIS A 155 -4.93 9.63 2.27
CA HIS A 155 -4.48 8.76 1.18
C HIS A 155 -3.10 8.16 1.47
N ARG A 156 -2.58 7.37 0.52
CA ARG A 156 -1.28 6.69 0.65
C ARG A 156 -0.64 6.47 -0.72
N ILE A 157 0.67 6.30 -0.71
CA ILE A 157 1.46 5.73 -1.81
C ILE A 157 2.19 4.46 -1.32
N ASP A 158 2.70 3.68 -2.25
CA ASP A 158 3.41 2.42 -1.94
C ASP A 158 4.76 2.70 -1.25
N LYS A 159 5.32 1.69 -0.58
CA LYS A 159 6.61 1.78 0.15
C LYS A 159 7.71 2.42 -0.71
N ASP A 160 7.94 1.87 -1.89
CA ASP A 160 9.02 2.33 -2.78
C ASP A 160 8.53 3.31 -3.87
N THR A 161 7.33 3.88 -3.69
CA THR A 161 6.89 5.05 -4.46
C THR A 161 7.23 6.29 -3.66
N SER A 162 7.94 7.22 -4.31
CA SER A 162 8.28 8.52 -3.73
C SER A 162 7.28 9.60 -4.15
N GLY A 163 7.36 10.78 -3.54
CA GLY A 163 6.63 11.97 -3.97
C GLY A 163 5.56 12.44 -2.99
N LEU A 164 4.70 13.32 -3.49
CA LEU A 164 3.80 14.13 -2.67
C LEU A 164 2.71 13.33 -1.97
N LEU A 165 2.53 13.62 -0.67
CA LEU A 165 1.39 13.22 0.15
C LEU A 165 0.83 14.44 0.89
N VAL A 166 -0.49 14.42 1.13
CA VAL A 166 -1.16 15.43 1.95
C VAL A 166 -1.61 14.76 3.23
N ILE A 167 -1.29 15.41 4.35
CA ILE A 167 -1.65 15.01 5.71
C ILE A 167 -2.57 16.08 6.27
N ALA A 168 -3.70 15.66 6.83
CA ALA A 168 -4.59 16.57 7.53
C ALA A 168 -4.14 16.76 8.98
N LYS A 169 -4.01 18.01 9.43
CA LYS A 169 -3.67 18.36 10.81
C LYS A 169 -4.90 18.51 11.71
N THR A 170 -6.09 18.75 11.13
CA THR A 170 -7.35 18.89 11.87
C THR A 170 -8.38 17.83 11.46
N GLU A 171 -9.33 17.51 12.35
CA GLU A 171 -10.45 16.60 12.03
C GLU A 171 -11.30 17.15 10.87
N TYR A 172 -11.50 18.47 10.85
CA TYR A 172 -12.21 19.16 9.77
C TYR A 172 -11.51 18.93 8.42
N SER A 173 -10.20 19.21 8.36
CA SER A 173 -9.39 19.02 7.15
C SER A 173 -9.35 17.57 6.71
N MET A 174 -9.27 16.62 7.65
CA MET A 174 -9.31 15.19 7.36
C MET A 174 -10.62 14.81 6.66
N ALA A 175 -11.76 15.23 7.21
CA ALA A 175 -13.08 14.96 6.62
C ALA A 175 -13.26 15.65 5.27
N PHE A 176 -12.79 16.90 5.14
CA PHE A 176 -12.89 17.69 3.91
C PHE A 176 -12.08 17.09 2.77
N LEU A 177 -10.80 16.78 3.01
CA LEU A 177 -9.93 16.14 2.03
C LEU A 177 -10.41 14.73 1.69
N ALA A 178 -10.82 13.93 2.67
CA ALA A 178 -11.39 12.59 2.44
C ALA A 178 -12.60 12.63 1.50
N LYS A 179 -13.46 13.66 1.63
CA LYS A 179 -14.59 13.88 0.72
C LYS A 179 -14.14 14.19 -0.70
N GLN A 180 -13.09 14.98 -0.89
CA GLN A 180 -12.53 15.26 -2.22
C GLN A 180 -11.91 14.00 -2.85
N PHE A 181 -11.19 13.18 -2.08
CA PHE A 181 -10.72 11.86 -2.53
C PHE A 181 -11.86 10.94 -2.94
N PHE A 182 -12.94 10.91 -2.15
CA PHE A 182 -14.13 10.10 -2.44
C PHE A 182 -14.86 10.56 -3.70
N LYS A 183 -14.95 11.88 -3.92
CA LYS A 183 -15.58 12.49 -5.09
C LYS A 183 -14.68 12.55 -6.33
N HIS A 184 -13.44 12.09 -6.22
CA HIS A 184 -12.46 12.14 -7.31
C HIS A 184 -12.17 13.56 -7.83
N THR A 185 -12.28 14.58 -6.97
CA THR A 185 -12.00 15.99 -7.33
C THR A 185 -10.55 16.39 -7.09
N ILE A 186 -9.75 15.53 -6.45
CA ILE A 186 -8.32 15.76 -6.23
C ILE A 186 -7.54 15.36 -7.47
N GLU A 187 -6.70 16.27 -7.94
CA GLU A 187 -5.78 16.03 -9.03
C GLU A 187 -4.51 15.36 -8.50
N ARG A 188 -4.19 14.19 -9.05
CA ARG A 188 -2.95 13.48 -8.71
C ARG A 188 -2.25 13.06 -9.98
N THR A 189 -1.03 13.55 -10.14
CA THR A 189 -0.18 13.24 -11.27
C THR A 189 1.02 12.44 -10.79
N TYR A 190 1.26 11.31 -11.44
CA TYR A 190 2.42 10.47 -11.21
C TYR A 190 3.25 10.38 -12.48
N TYR A 191 4.56 10.35 -12.34
CA TYR A 191 5.47 10.03 -13.42
C TYR A 191 5.96 8.60 -13.26
N ALA A 192 5.92 7.84 -14.34
CA ALA A 192 6.31 6.44 -14.38
C ALA A 192 7.22 6.17 -15.58
N LEU A 193 8.38 5.54 -15.35
CA LEU A 193 9.16 4.96 -16.44
C LEU A 193 8.66 3.54 -16.66
N VAL A 194 8.21 3.23 -17.88
CA VAL A 194 7.62 1.92 -18.21
C VAL A 194 8.41 1.21 -19.30
N TRP A 195 8.36 -0.12 -19.31
CA TRP A 195 8.90 -0.93 -20.39
C TRP A 195 8.11 -0.77 -21.68
N GLY A 196 8.81 -0.54 -22.79
CA GLY A 196 8.24 -0.30 -24.10
C GLY A 196 7.59 1.07 -24.24
N VAL A 197 6.97 1.29 -25.40
CA VAL A 197 6.25 2.51 -25.72
C VAL A 197 4.78 2.13 -25.99
N PRO A 198 3.82 2.66 -25.21
CA PRO A 198 2.40 2.49 -25.51
C PRO A 198 2.08 2.90 -26.95
N LYS A 199 1.23 2.11 -27.63
CA LYS A 199 0.86 2.39 -29.03
C LYS A 199 0.17 3.74 -29.20
N GLN A 200 -0.61 4.15 -28.20
CA GLN A 200 -1.31 5.42 -28.16
C GLN A 200 -0.53 6.38 -27.26
N GLU A 201 -0.37 7.63 -27.69
CA GLU A 201 0.35 8.64 -26.91
C GLU A 201 -0.41 9.09 -25.67
N ALA A 202 -1.73 8.92 -25.65
CA ALA A 202 -2.55 9.10 -24.47
C ALA A 202 -3.72 8.12 -24.50
N GLY A 203 -4.22 7.76 -23.33
CA GLY A 203 -5.34 6.85 -23.20
C GLY A 203 -5.87 6.75 -21.78
N THR A 204 -6.90 5.93 -21.61
CA THR A 204 -7.49 5.64 -20.30
C THR A 204 -7.55 4.14 -20.09
N ILE A 205 -7.06 3.69 -18.94
CA ILE A 205 -7.14 2.29 -18.51
C ILE A 205 -8.27 2.20 -17.48
N VAL A 206 -9.34 1.50 -17.84
CA VAL A 206 -10.51 1.25 -17.00
C VAL A 206 -10.61 -0.23 -16.69
N GLY A 207 -10.88 -0.57 -15.43
CA GLY A 207 -11.16 -1.94 -15.03
C GLY A 207 -11.41 -2.05 -13.52
N HIS A 208 -11.42 -3.26 -12.99
CA HIS A 208 -11.52 -3.50 -11.55
C HIS A 208 -10.21 -4.05 -11.01
N VAL A 209 -9.61 -3.38 -10.03
CA VAL A 209 -8.35 -3.82 -9.41
C VAL A 209 -8.64 -4.63 -8.16
N GLY A 210 -8.17 -5.87 -8.14
CA GLY A 210 -8.34 -6.82 -7.03
C GLY A 210 -7.08 -7.64 -6.78
N ARG A 211 -6.99 -8.34 -5.65
CA ARG A 211 -5.86 -9.25 -5.38
C ARG A 211 -5.86 -10.40 -6.39
N SER A 212 -4.68 -10.73 -6.92
CA SER A 212 -4.50 -11.88 -7.79
C SER A 212 -4.83 -13.18 -7.06
N ALA A 213 -5.50 -14.10 -7.76
CA ALA A 213 -5.81 -15.43 -7.26
C ALA A 213 -4.56 -16.32 -7.14
N LYS A 214 -3.53 -16.05 -7.94
CA LYS A 214 -2.27 -16.83 -7.96
C LYS A 214 -1.26 -16.34 -6.92
N ASP A 215 -1.15 -15.03 -6.73
CA ASP A 215 -0.25 -14.42 -5.74
C ASP A 215 -0.97 -13.26 -5.04
N ARG A 216 -1.33 -13.45 -3.77
CA ARG A 216 -2.11 -12.45 -3.01
C ARG A 216 -1.35 -11.15 -2.71
N ARG A 217 -0.03 -11.10 -2.98
CA ARG A 217 0.80 -9.87 -2.88
C ARG A 217 0.64 -8.96 -4.11
N VAL A 218 0.16 -9.50 -5.22
CA VAL A 218 0.02 -8.80 -6.50
C VAL A 218 -1.44 -8.38 -6.71
N MET A 219 -1.65 -7.19 -7.27
CA MET A 219 -2.97 -6.73 -7.72
C MET A 219 -3.11 -6.96 -9.22
N THR A 220 -4.29 -7.37 -9.67
CA THR A 220 -4.60 -7.64 -11.08
C THR A 220 -5.82 -6.84 -11.51
N VAL A 221 -5.85 -6.47 -12.80
CA VAL A 221 -7.01 -5.86 -13.46
C VAL A 221 -7.96 -6.96 -13.91
N TYR A 222 -9.23 -6.83 -13.53
CA TYR A 222 -10.36 -7.67 -13.92
C TYR A 222 -11.28 -6.83 -14.81
N PRO A 223 -11.18 -6.94 -16.15
CA PRO A 223 -11.92 -6.06 -17.08
C PRO A 223 -13.44 -6.24 -16.96
N GLY A 224 -13.90 -7.49 -16.76
CA GLY A 224 -15.32 -7.82 -16.65
C GLY A 224 -15.97 -7.50 -15.30
N GLY A 225 -15.22 -6.94 -14.34
CA GLY A 225 -15.76 -6.54 -13.04
C GLY A 225 -16.15 -7.68 -12.10
N GLU A 226 -15.82 -8.91 -12.44
CA GLU A 226 -16.14 -10.11 -11.65
C GLU A 226 -15.49 -10.10 -10.26
N PHE A 227 -14.37 -9.40 -10.12
CA PHE A 227 -13.66 -9.23 -8.86
C PHE A 227 -12.95 -7.87 -8.80
N GLY A 228 -12.67 -7.39 -7.60
CA GLY A 228 -11.94 -6.14 -7.39
C GLY A 228 -12.82 -4.89 -7.38
N LYS A 229 -12.18 -3.73 -7.25
CA LYS A 229 -12.85 -2.43 -7.15
C LYS A 229 -12.58 -1.59 -8.39
N HIS A 230 -13.58 -0.84 -8.83
CA HIS A 230 -13.47 0.05 -9.97
C HIS A 230 -12.24 0.97 -9.84
N ALA A 231 -11.46 1.01 -10.91
CA ALA A 231 -10.20 1.71 -11.00
C ALA A 231 -10.02 2.35 -12.38
N VAL A 232 -9.61 3.62 -12.37
CA VAL A 232 -9.39 4.42 -13.60
C VAL A 232 -8.08 5.19 -13.49
N THR A 233 -7.24 5.01 -14.51
CA THR A 233 -5.99 5.75 -14.70
C THR A 233 -5.95 6.31 -16.11
N HIS A 234 -5.82 7.63 -16.24
CA HIS A 234 -5.50 8.27 -17.51
C HIS A 234 -3.98 8.33 -17.66
N TYR A 235 -3.47 8.16 -18.87
CA TYR A 235 -2.04 8.26 -19.13
C TYR A 235 -1.73 9.09 -20.36
N LYS A 236 -0.54 9.68 -20.36
CA LYS A 236 0.06 10.39 -21.49
C LYS A 236 1.55 10.11 -21.53
N VAL A 237 2.07 9.70 -22.68
CA VAL A 237 3.50 9.54 -22.93
C VAL A 237 4.13 10.93 -22.98
N LEU A 238 5.10 11.18 -22.10
CA LEU A 238 5.83 12.44 -22.02
C LEU A 238 7.10 12.40 -22.87
N GLN A 239 7.82 11.29 -22.80
CA GLN A 239 9.06 11.08 -23.53
C GLN A 239 9.16 9.61 -23.93
N LYS A 240 9.51 9.38 -25.19
CA LYS A 240 9.80 8.05 -25.72
C LYS A 240 11.31 7.87 -25.68
N PHE A 241 11.74 6.67 -25.30
CA PHE A 241 13.08 6.17 -25.54
C PHE A 241 12.97 4.93 -26.41
N LYS A 242 14.10 4.33 -26.78
CA LYS A 242 14.14 3.14 -27.65
C LYS A 242 13.35 1.93 -27.10
N TYR A 243 13.51 1.62 -25.81
CA TYR A 243 12.92 0.41 -25.19
C TYR A 243 12.08 0.69 -23.94
N VAL A 244 11.97 1.94 -23.53
CA VAL A 244 11.19 2.40 -22.37
C VAL A 244 10.51 3.73 -22.72
N SER A 245 9.56 4.16 -21.92
CA SER A 245 8.96 5.50 -22.06
C SER A 245 8.63 6.11 -20.70
N LEU A 246 8.79 7.42 -20.60
CA LEU A 246 8.31 8.20 -19.47
C LEU A 246 6.84 8.54 -19.72
N VAL A 247 6.00 8.17 -18.77
CA VAL A 247 4.55 8.28 -18.86
C VAL A 247 4.01 9.04 -17.66
N GLN A 248 3.22 10.08 -17.93
CA GLN A 248 2.36 10.72 -16.96
C GLN A 248 1.13 9.86 -16.71
N CYS A 249 0.79 9.62 -15.44
CA CYS A 249 -0.41 8.94 -15.01
C CYS A 249 -1.25 9.87 -14.14
N ASN A 250 -2.49 10.14 -14.53
CA ASN A 250 -3.45 10.88 -13.73
C ASN A 250 -4.48 9.93 -13.11
N LEU A 251 -4.61 9.98 -11.79
CA LEU A 251 -5.49 9.08 -11.03
C LEU A 251 -6.84 9.71 -10.73
N GLU A 252 -7.91 9.11 -11.28
CA GLU A 252 -9.27 9.35 -10.82
C GLU A 252 -9.51 8.57 -9.51
N THR A 253 -9.20 7.27 -9.50
CA THR A 253 -9.29 6.40 -8.32
C THR A 253 -7.92 6.12 -7.70
N GLY A 254 -7.88 5.72 -6.42
CA GLY A 254 -6.63 5.33 -5.72
C GLY A 254 -6.71 3.93 -5.10
N ARG A 255 -6.59 2.88 -5.90
CA ARG A 255 -6.52 1.48 -5.40
C ARG A 255 -5.08 1.07 -5.10
N THR A 256 -4.89 0.08 -4.23
CA THR A 256 -3.57 -0.49 -3.93
C THR A 256 -2.88 -0.89 -5.23
N HIS A 257 -1.63 -0.44 -5.42
CA HIS A 257 -0.82 -0.73 -6.60
C HIS A 257 -1.50 -0.39 -7.96
N GLN A 258 -2.45 0.54 -8.00
CA GLN A 258 -3.29 0.75 -9.19
C GLN A 258 -2.49 1.03 -10.47
N ILE A 259 -1.58 2.01 -10.46
CA ILE A 259 -0.76 2.35 -11.63
C ILE A 259 0.07 1.14 -12.07
N ARG A 260 0.67 0.44 -11.11
CA ARG A 260 1.52 -0.73 -11.35
C ARG A 260 0.74 -1.86 -12.03
N ALA A 261 -0.46 -2.16 -11.53
CA ALA A 261 -1.35 -3.16 -12.10
C ALA A 261 -1.88 -2.75 -13.48
N HIS A 262 -2.29 -1.49 -13.65
CA HIS A 262 -2.80 -0.96 -14.92
C HIS A 262 -1.74 -0.97 -16.02
N MET A 263 -0.53 -0.50 -15.71
CA MET A 263 0.56 -0.46 -16.67
C MET A 263 1.03 -1.87 -17.06
N LYS A 264 1.09 -2.80 -16.10
CA LYS A 264 1.29 -4.22 -16.42
C LYS A 264 0.18 -4.78 -17.30
N TYR A 265 -1.08 -4.47 -17.00
CA TYR A 265 -2.24 -4.91 -17.79
C TYR A 265 -2.18 -4.39 -19.23
N LEU A 266 -1.71 -3.16 -19.43
CA LEU A 266 -1.47 -2.58 -20.76
C LEU A 266 -0.26 -3.22 -21.50
N GLY A 267 0.53 -4.08 -20.83
CA GLY A 267 1.73 -4.71 -21.40
C GLY A 267 3.02 -3.90 -21.19
N HIS A 268 2.96 -2.82 -20.42
CA HIS A 268 4.06 -1.89 -20.17
C HIS A 268 4.34 -1.78 -18.66
N PRO A 269 4.77 -2.86 -17.97
CA PRO A 269 5.03 -2.78 -16.54
C PRO A 269 6.12 -1.73 -16.24
N LEU A 270 6.06 -1.16 -15.03
CA LEU A 270 7.01 -0.14 -14.61
C LEU A 270 8.43 -0.69 -14.59
N PHE A 271 9.38 0.11 -15.05
CA PHE A 271 10.79 -0.20 -15.00
C PHE A 271 11.20 -0.48 -13.54
N SER A 272 12.01 -1.53 -13.34
CA SER A 272 12.49 -2.00 -12.04
C SER A 272 11.43 -2.47 -11.03
N ASP A 273 10.15 -2.61 -11.42
CA ASP A 273 9.13 -3.12 -10.50
C ASP A 273 9.27 -4.64 -10.29
N THR A 274 9.85 -5.03 -9.16
CA THR A 274 10.11 -6.43 -8.79
C THR A 274 8.83 -7.26 -8.63
N THR A 275 7.75 -6.65 -8.13
CA THR A 275 6.48 -7.34 -7.86
C THR A 275 5.72 -7.61 -9.17
N TYR A 276 5.82 -6.68 -10.11
CA TYR A 276 5.09 -6.75 -11.38
C TYR A 276 5.93 -7.28 -12.54
N GLY A 277 7.23 -7.55 -12.32
CA GLY A 277 8.12 -8.21 -13.27
C GLY A 277 8.90 -7.26 -14.19
N GLY A 278 8.92 -5.96 -13.85
CA GLY A 278 9.68 -4.94 -14.56
C GLY A 278 11.16 -4.86 -14.20
N ASN A 279 11.63 -5.71 -13.28
CA ASN A 279 13.05 -5.89 -12.94
C ASN A 279 13.77 -6.90 -13.85
N LYS A 280 13.24 -7.13 -15.05
CA LYS A 280 13.81 -8.01 -16.09
C LYS A 280 13.81 -7.27 -17.42
N ILE A 281 14.69 -7.67 -18.34
CA ILE A 281 14.70 -7.12 -19.70
C ILE A 281 13.45 -7.63 -20.43
N LEU A 282 12.54 -6.72 -20.80
CA LEU A 282 11.28 -7.04 -21.47
C LEU A 282 11.22 -6.57 -22.93
N GLN A 283 12.17 -5.73 -23.35
CA GLN A 283 12.24 -5.14 -24.68
C GLN A 283 13.68 -5.15 -25.19
N GLY A 284 13.86 -5.27 -26.50
CA GLY A 284 15.16 -5.36 -27.17
C GLY A 284 15.76 -6.77 -27.16
N MET A 285 16.79 -6.98 -28.00
CA MET A 285 17.54 -8.24 -28.02
C MET A 285 18.60 -8.23 -26.91
N PRO A 286 18.68 -9.27 -26.06
CA PRO A 286 19.62 -9.32 -24.93
C PRO A 286 21.06 -9.64 -25.39
N THR A 287 21.64 -8.77 -26.20
CA THR A 287 23.08 -8.81 -26.50
C THR A 287 23.89 -8.48 -25.24
N GLY A 288 25.16 -8.89 -25.18
CA GLY A 288 25.99 -8.68 -24.00
C GLY A 288 26.07 -7.21 -23.57
N SER A 289 26.27 -6.29 -24.51
CA SER A 289 26.34 -4.85 -24.23
C SER A 289 25.00 -4.28 -23.74
N TYR A 290 23.89 -4.65 -24.38
CA TYR A 290 22.57 -4.19 -23.96
C TYR A 290 22.18 -4.73 -22.58
N LYS A 291 22.48 -6.01 -22.30
CA LYS A 291 22.24 -6.61 -21.00
C LYS A 291 22.99 -5.86 -19.89
N THR A 292 24.28 -5.61 -20.07
CA THR A 292 25.09 -4.84 -19.12
C THR A 292 24.55 -3.41 -18.95
N PHE A 293 24.10 -2.78 -20.03
CA PHE A 293 23.47 -1.46 -19.96
C PHE A 293 22.23 -1.46 -19.07
N VAL A 294 21.28 -2.38 -19.31
CA VAL A 294 20.04 -2.46 -18.54
C VAL A 294 20.30 -2.83 -17.08
N GLU A 295 21.22 -3.76 -16.82
CA GLU A 295 21.61 -4.12 -15.44
C GLU A 295 22.14 -2.91 -14.66
N ASN A 296 22.93 -2.06 -15.31
CA ASN A 296 23.38 -0.81 -14.70
C ASN A 296 22.23 0.19 -14.51
N ALA A 297 21.24 0.22 -15.40
CA ALA A 297 20.04 1.05 -15.23
C ALA A 297 19.17 0.57 -14.05
N PHE A 298 19.06 -0.75 -13.85
CA PHE A 298 18.40 -1.33 -12.67
C PHE A 298 19.11 -1.00 -11.36
N LYS A 299 20.45 -0.91 -11.36
CA LYS A 299 21.20 -0.48 -10.16
C LYS A 299 20.95 0.98 -9.81
N LEU A 300 20.80 1.86 -10.80
CA LEU A 300 20.45 3.27 -10.57
C LEU A 300 19.03 3.43 -10.05
N MET A 301 18.08 2.61 -10.53
CA MET A 301 16.69 2.63 -10.11
C MET A 301 16.29 1.28 -9.49
N PRO A 302 16.64 0.98 -8.23
CA PRO A 302 16.45 -0.35 -7.62
C PRO A 302 15.02 -0.60 -7.10
N ARG A 303 14.02 0.14 -7.59
CA ARG A 303 12.61 0.10 -7.16
C ARG A 303 11.69 0.41 -8.34
N GLN A 304 10.37 0.24 -8.20
CA GLN A 304 9.45 0.67 -9.24
C GLN A 304 9.68 2.16 -9.59
N ALA A 305 9.94 2.43 -10.86
CA ALA A 305 10.11 3.78 -11.38
C ALA A 305 8.77 4.53 -11.39
N LEU A 306 8.33 4.96 -10.21
CA LEU A 306 7.09 5.67 -9.96
C LEU A 306 7.32 6.79 -8.94
N HIS A 307 6.82 7.98 -9.27
CA HIS A 307 6.91 9.16 -8.42
C HIS A 307 5.60 9.95 -8.46
N ALA A 308 5.07 10.33 -7.29
CA ALA A 308 3.91 11.20 -7.14
C ALA A 308 4.33 12.66 -7.36
N LYS A 309 4.30 13.10 -8.62
CA LYS A 309 4.90 14.36 -9.10
C LYS A 309 4.12 15.60 -8.68
N SER A 310 2.80 15.57 -8.77
CA SER A 310 1.96 16.74 -8.46
C SER A 310 0.68 16.35 -7.74
N LEU A 311 0.20 17.26 -6.88
CA LEU A 311 -1.01 17.09 -6.09
C LEU A 311 -1.79 18.41 -6.05
N GLY A 312 -3.06 18.36 -6.44
CA GLY A 312 -3.96 19.51 -6.52
C GLY A 312 -5.29 19.26 -5.84
N PHE A 313 -5.76 20.21 -5.03
CA PHE A 313 -7.03 20.10 -4.33
C PHE A 313 -7.54 21.47 -3.84
N ILE A 314 -8.81 21.52 -3.44
CA ILE A 314 -9.36 22.69 -2.78
C ILE A 314 -8.92 22.71 -1.31
N HIS A 315 -8.29 23.79 -0.88
CA HIS A 315 -7.82 23.94 0.48
C HIS A 315 -8.99 23.93 1.49
N PRO A 316 -8.89 23.22 2.63
CA PRO A 316 -9.99 23.06 3.58
C PRO A 316 -10.58 24.37 4.12
N THR A 317 -9.76 25.36 4.44
CA THR A 317 -10.24 26.59 5.10
C THR A 317 -10.40 27.75 4.11
N THR A 318 -9.34 28.13 3.40
CA THR A 318 -9.38 29.20 2.38
C THR A 318 -10.31 28.92 1.18
N LYS A 319 -10.63 27.65 0.88
CA LYS A 319 -11.42 27.22 -0.29
C LYS A 319 -10.79 27.54 -1.65
N GLU A 320 -9.53 27.95 -1.66
CA GLU A 320 -8.77 28.18 -2.89
C GLU A 320 -8.29 26.85 -3.49
N CYS A 321 -8.13 26.82 -4.81
CA CYS A 321 -7.47 25.70 -5.48
C CYS A 321 -5.96 25.85 -5.32
N ILE A 322 -5.32 24.88 -4.68
CA ILE A 322 -3.87 24.87 -4.48
C ILE A 322 -3.24 23.69 -5.21
N GLN A 323 -2.03 23.90 -5.71
CA GLN A 323 -1.28 22.93 -6.50
C GLN A 323 0.16 22.82 -5.98
N PHE A 324 0.61 21.60 -5.75
CA PHE A 324 1.98 21.29 -5.37
C PHE A 324 2.66 20.44 -6.45
N ASN A 325 3.97 20.60 -6.56
CA ASN A 325 4.83 19.88 -7.49
C ASN A 325 6.15 19.54 -6.79
N SER A 326 6.70 18.34 -7.01
CA SER A 326 8.00 17.91 -6.45
C SER A 326 8.99 17.58 -7.56
N GLU A 327 10.28 17.81 -7.36
CA GLU A 327 11.28 17.33 -8.31
C GLU A 327 11.34 15.79 -8.33
N LEU A 328 11.81 15.23 -9.45
CA LEU A 328 12.07 13.80 -9.50
C LEU A 328 13.23 13.46 -8.55
N PRO A 329 13.21 12.33 -7.83
CA PRO A 329 14.34 11.91 -7.01
C PRO A 329 15.54 11.55 -7.89
N GLU A 330 16.75 11.63 -7.32
CA GLU A 330 18.03 11.46 -8.00
C GLU A 330 18.12 10.12 -8.75
N ASP A 331 17.66 9.03 -8.13
CA ASP A 331 17.64 7.68 -8.72
C ASP A 331 16.84 7.62 -10.03
N PHE A 332 15.69 8.30 -10.07
CA PHE A 332 14.81 8.40 -11.22
C PHE A 332 15.45 9.27 -12.31
N GLN A 333 15.99 10.44 -11.94
CA GLN A 333 16.68 11.33 -12.89
C GLN A 333 17.87 10.63 -13.57
N ALA A 334 18.71 9.94 -12.79
CA ALA A 334 19.87 9.20 -13.29
C ALA A 334 19.45 8.09 -14.26
N ALA A 335 18.34 7.40 -13.99
CA ALA A 335 17.80 6.39 -14.91
C ALA A 335 17.32 7.01 -16.24
N LEU A 336 16.64 8.16 -16.20
CA LEU A 336 16.20 8.87 -17.41
C LEU A 336 17.37 9.37 -18.24
N GLU A 337 18.39 9.96 -17.61
CA GLU A 337 19.60 10.41 -18.29
C GLU A 337 20.31 9.23 -18.96
N LYS A 338 20.45 8.11 -18.25
CA LYS A 338 21.07 6.89 -18.80
C LYS A 338 20.34 6.37 -20.04
N TRP A 339 19.01 6.36 -20.03
CA TRP A 339 18.22 5.96 -21.20
C TRP A 339 18.30 6.96 -22.35
N SER A 340 18.38 8.26 -22.05
CA SER A 340 18.58 9.32 -23.05
C SER A 340 19.91 9.15 -23.78
N LEU A 341 21.00 8.88 -23.05
CA LEU A 341 22.33 8.68 -23.63
C LEU A 341 22.41 7.43 -24.51
N TYR A 342 21.67 6.37 -24.18
CA TYR A 342 21.61 5.15 -24.99
C TYR A 342 20.88 5.34 -26.33
N GLU A 343 19.90 6.25 -26.38
CA GLU A 343 19.18 6.56 -27.62
C GLU A 343 20.03 7.35 -28.63
N ASN A 344 20.97 8.16 -28.12
CA ASN A 344 21.90 8.95 -28.93
C ASN A 344 23.11 8.15 -29.44
N GLN A 345 23.19 6.85 -29.14
CA GLN A 345 24.18 5.89 -29.64
C GLN A 345 23.57 5.03 -30.75
#